data_AF-A0AAD9ZR81-F1
#
_entry.id   AF-A0AAD9ZR81-F1
#
_cell.length_a   1.000
_cell.length_b   1.000
_cell.length_c   1.000
_cell.angle_alpha   90.00
_cell.angle_beta   90.00
_cell.angle_gamma   90.00
#
_symmetry.space_group_name_H-M   'P 1'
#
loop_
_entity.id
_entity.type
_entity.pdbx_description
1 polymer ?
#
loop_
_entity_poly.entity_id
_entity_poly.type
_entity_poly.pdbx_seq_one_letter_code
_entity_poly.pdbx_strand_id
1 'polypeptide(L)'
;MEQLTNINPEAAQYVMEAGIEHWARAYSPRKRYNIMSTNIAEVMNNAVKECKELPITGVLEYIRGVIQCWFHDRRTTALKLTTQLTTAAYVAIRVKDDEARYMRIYPITFYTFLVKDEGLDGTVNLTTKNVHMH
;
A
#
# COMPACT_ATOMS: atom_id res chain seq x y z
N MET A 1 -11.17 -13.82 15.03
CA MET A 1 -11.05 -15.24 14.64
C MET A 1 -12.32 -16.02 14.91
N GLU A 2 -12.97 -15.87 16.07
CA GLU A 2 -14.27 -16.54 16.36
C GLU A 2 -15.32 -16.40 15.26
N GLN A 3 -15.46 -15.20 14.66
CA GLN A 3 -16.40 -14.99 13.55
C GLN A 3 -16.07 -15.84 12.31
N LEU A 4 -14.78 -16.02 11.98
CA LEU A 4 -14.36 -16.84 10.84
C LEU A 4 -14.54 -18.33 11.16
N THR A 5 -14.25 -18.75 12.39
CA THR A 5 -14.45 -20.14 12.85
C THR A 5 -15.92 -20.54 12.78
N ASN A 6 -16.85 -19.63 13.09
CA ASN A 6 -18.28 -19.87 12.98
C ASN A 6 -18.78 -19.98 11.53
N ILE A 7 -18.09 -19.36 10.56
CA ILE A 7 -18.46 -19.40 9.14
C ILE A 7 -17.82 -20.61 8.46
N ASN A 8 -16.52 -20.82 8.66
CA ASN A 8 -15.80 -21.95 8.11
C ASN A 8 -14.61 -22.31 9.04
N PRO A 9 -14.74 -23.40 9.83
CA PRO A 9 -13.72 -23.80 10.78
C PRO A 9 -12.44 -24.30 10.09
N GLU A 10 -12.54 -24.92 8.92
CA GLU A 10 -11.39 -25.43 8.16
C GLU A 10 -10.55 -24.26 7.58
N ALA A 11 -11.22 -23.23 7.06
CA ALA A 11 -10.54 -22.01 6.63
C ALA A 11 -9.91 -21.25 7.81
N ALA A 12 -10.58 -21.21 8.96
CA ALA A 12 -10.02 -20.61 10.18
C ALA A 12 -8.77 -21.35 10.64
N GLN A 13 -8.79 -22.69 10.59
CA GLN A 13 -7.63 -23.52 10.92
C GLN A 13 -6.48 -23.31 9.93
N TYR A 14 -6.75 -23.33 8.62
CA TYR A 14 -5.76 -23.05 7.59
C TYR A 14 -5.06 -21.70 7.79
N VAL A 15 -5.83 -20.65 8.10
CA VAL A 15 -5.30 -19.31 8.37
C VAL A 15 -4.44 -19.31 9.63
N MET A 16 -4.86 -20.00 10.71
CA MET A 16 -4.06 -20.14 11.92
C MET A 16 -2.73 -20.86 11.66
N GLU A 17 -2.75 -21.96 10.91
CA GLU A 17 -1.56 -22.73 10.55
C GLU A 17 -0.62 -21.95 9.64
N ALA A 18 -1.15 -21.07 8.79
CA ALA A 18 -0.37 -20.20 7.92
C ALA A 18 0.46 -19.14 8.68
N GLY A 19 0.20 -18.88 9.96
CA GLY A 19 0.95 -17.91 10.76
C GLY A 19 0.47 -16.46 10.58
N ILE A 20 0.39 -15.71 11.67
CA ILE A 20 -0.21 -14.37 11.72
C ILE A 20 0.54 -13.35 10.86
N GLU A 21 1.84 -13.56 10.68
CA GLU A 21 2.75 -12.80 9.83
C GLU A 21 2.36 -12.83 8.34
N HIS A 22 1.45 -13.72 7.96
CA HIS A 22 0.99 -13.92 6.59
C HIS A 22 -0.46 -13.45 6.37
N TRP A 23 -1.19 -13.06 7.43
CA TRP A 23 -2.61 -12.72 7.34
C TRP A 23 -2.85 -11.35 6.71
N ALA A 24 -2.37 -10.30 7.37
CA ALA A 24 -2.62 -8.93 6.98
C ALA A 24 -1.32 -8.12 7.05
N ARG A 25 -1.25 -7.06 6.25
CA ARG A 25 -0.06 -6.19 6.14
C ARG A 25 0.44 -5.69 7.49
N ALA A 26 -0.47 -5.40 8.42
CA ALA A 26 -0.14 -4.92 9.76
C ALA A 26 0.73 -5.90 10.57
N TYR A 27 0.64 -7.20 10.28
CA TYR A 27 1.35 -8.25 11.01
C TYR A 27 2.57 -8.79 10.25
N SER A 28 2.81 -8.36 9.01
CA SER A 28 3.93 -8.88 8.23
C SER A 28 5.27 -8.28 8.68
N PRO A 29 6.30 -9.09 8.99
CA PRO A 29 7.60 -8.60 9.42
C PRO A 29 8.41 -7.96 8.29
N ARG A 30 7.99 -8.13 7.03
CA ARG A 30 8.64 -7.52 5.87
C ARG A 30 7.98 -6.19 5.50
N LYS A 31 8.80 -5.17 5.22
CA LYS A 31 8.36 -3.92 4.59
C LYS A 31 7.90 -4.20 3.16
N ARG A 32 6.62 -4.53 2.99
CA ARG A 32 6.00 -4.66 1.67
C ARG A 32 5.52 -3.28 1.21
N TYR A 33 6.28 -2.67 0.30
CA TYR A 33 5.86 -1.46 -0.39
C TYR A 33 4.61 -1.76 -1.25
N ASN A 34 3.74 -0.76 -1.42
CA ASN A 34 2.38 -0.85 -1.96
C ASN A 34 2.27 -1.23 -3.46
N ILE A 35 3.21 -2.02 -3.98
CA ILE A 35 3.26 -2.46 -5.38
C ILE A 35 2.36 -3.68 -5.62
N MET A 36 1.96 -4.38 -4.55
CA MET A 36 1.10 -5.56 -4.65
C MET A 36 -0.37 -5.16 -4.58
N SER A 37 -0.89 -4.65 -5.69
CA SER A 37 -2.32 -4.69 -5.97
C SER A 37 -2.64 -5.97 -6.73
N THR A 38 -3.82 -6.53 -6.50
CA THR A 38 -4.43 -7.63 -7.28
C THR A 38 -4.38 -7.40 -8.79
N ASN A 39 -4.20 -6.13 -9.21
CA ASN A 39 -3.98 -5.70 -10.58
C ASN A 39 -2.86 -6.45 -11.30
N ILE A 40 -1.75 -6.84 -10.64
CA ILE A 40 -0.69 -7.58 -11.34
C ILE A 40 -1.16 -8.98 -11.73
N ALA A 41 -1.77 -9.72 -10.82
CA ALA A 41 -2.28 -11.06 -11.12
C ALA A 41 -3.44 -11.00 -12.11
N GLU A 42 -4.31 -10.00 -12.00
CA GLU A 42 -5.46 -9.80 -12.89
C GLU A 42 -5.02 -9.39 -14.31
N VAL A 43 -4.10 -8.42 -14.43
CA VAL A 43 -3.53 -8.02 -15.72
C VAL A 43 -2.72 -9.14 -16.33
N MET A 44 -1.96 -9.90 -15.55
CA MET A 44 -1.25 -11.08 -16.04
C MET A 44 -2.22 -12.16 -16.51
N ASN A 45 -3.28 -12.44 -15.74
CA ASN A 45 -4.29 -13.41 -16.13
C ASN A 45 -5.01 -12.97 -17.41
N ASN A 46 -5.31 -11.69 -17.57
CA ASN A 46 -5.89 -11.14 -18.80
C ASN A 46 -4.91 -11.17 -19.97
N ALA A 47 -3.64 -10.79 -19.75
CA ALA A 47 -2.60 -10.78 -20.78
C ALA A 47 -2.31 -12.19 -21.29
N VAL A 48 -2.34 -13.20 -20.40
CA VAL A 48 -2.09 -14.61 -20.76
C VAL A 48 -3.37 -15.31 -21.23
N LYS A 49 -4.55 -14.73 -21.03
CA LYS A 49 -5.84 -15.32 -21.43
C LYS A 49 -5.89 -15.64 -22.92
N GLU A 50 -5.40 -14.73 -23.76
CA GLU A 50 -5.35 -14.85 -25.22
C GLU A 50 -4.17 -15.72 -25.69
N CYS A 51 -3.19 -15.99 -24.82
CA CYS A 51 -2.01 -16.81 -25.13
C CYS A 51 -2.21 -18.29 -24.77
N LYS A 52 -3.38 -18.70 -24.28
CA LYS A 52 -3.65 -20.08 -23.84
C LYS A 52 -3.50 -21.13 -24.94
N GLU A 53 -3.64 -20.73 -26.20
CA GLU A 53 -3.46 -21.62 -27.36
C GLU A 53 -2.00 -21.70 -27.84
N LEU A 54 -1.10 -20.89 -27.28
CA LEU A 54 0.32 -20.97 -27.59
C LEU A 54 0.97 -22.16 -26.86
N PRO A 55 2.01 -22.77 -27.45
CA PRO A 55 2.90 -23.65 -26.72
C PRO A 55 3.44 -22.96 -25.47
N ILE A 56 3.79 -23.73 -24.43
CA ILE A 56 4.32 -23.22 -23.15
C ILE A 56 5.48 -22.22 -23.38
N THR A 57 6.33 -22.47 -24.37
CA THR A 57 7.43 -21.58 -24.76
C THR A 57 6.94 -20.22 -25.25
N GLY A 58 5.86 -20.16 -26.03
CA GLY A 58 5.25 -18.92 -26.51
C GLY A 58 4.62 -18.10 -25.39
N VAL A 59 3.99 -18.77 -24.41
CA VAL A 59 3.45 -18.10 -23.20
C VAL A 59 4.57 -17.49 -22.37
N LEU A 60 5.68 -18.22 -22.18
CA LEU A 60 6.84 -17.72 -21.43
C LEU A 60 7.52 -16.53 -22.11
N GLU A 61 7.70 -16.60 -23.43
CA GLU A 61 8.22 -15.49 -24.25
C GLU A 61 7.33 -14.24 -24.11
N TYR A 62 6.01 -14.41 -24.17
CA TYR A 62 5.05 -13.32 -24.01
C TYR A 62 5.12 -12.69 -22.61
N ILE A 63 5.06 -13.50 -21.54
CA ILE A 63 5.18 -13.02 -20.15
C ILE A 63 6.50 -12.27 -19.96
N ARG A 64 7.61 -12.82 -20.48
CA ARG A 64 8.92 -12.16 -20.42
C ARG A 64 8.87 -10.79 -21.07
N GLY A 65 8.29 -10.67 -22.26
CA GLY A 65 8.14 -9.39 -22.97
C GLY A 65 7.33 -8.37 -22.17
N VAL A 66 6.17 -8.76 -21.62
CA VAL A 66 5.32 -7.88 -20.80
C VAL A 66 6.08 -7.37 -19.58
N ILE A 67 6.75 -8.26 -18.84
CA ILE A 67 7.53 -7.91 -17.65
C ILE A 67 8.68 -6.97 -18.01
N GLN A 68 9.40 -7.25 -19.10
CA GLN A 68 10.51 -6.41 -19.56
C GLN A 68 10.04 -5.00 -19.92
N CYS A 69 8.95 -4.86 -20.68
CA CYS A 69 8.37 -3.57 -21.01
C CYS A 69 7.97 -2.80 -19.74
N TRP A 70 7.29 -3.43 -18.79
CA TRP A 70 6.93 -2.76 -17.53
C TRP A 70 8.12 -2.30 -16.72
N PHE A 71 9.16 -3.11 -16.59
CA PHE A 71 10.37 -2.69 -15.87
C PHE A 71 11.11 -1.59 -16.61
N HIS A 72 11.14 -1.64 -17.94
CA HIS A 72 11.70 -0.57 -18.77
C HIS A 72 10.96 0.75 -18.55
N ASP A 73 9.63 0.75 -18.65
CA ASP A 73 8.80 1.94 -18.46
C ASP A 73 8.95 2.50 -17.04
N ARG A 74 8.91 1.63 -16.01
CA ARG A 74 9.12 2.07 -14.62
C ARG A 74 10.50 2.68 -14.42
N ARG A 75 11.54 2.11 -15.03
CA ARG A 75 12.91 2.64 -14.95
C ARG A 75 13.02 3.99 -15.66
N THR A 76 12.45 4.12 -16.85
CA THR A 76 12.49 5.38 -17.61
C THR A 76 11.69 6.48 -16.90
N THR A 77 10.54 6.16 -16.32
CA THR A 77 9.80 7.11 -15.46
C THR A 77 10.60 7.49 -14.23
N ALA A 78 11.24 6.53 -13.55
CA ALA A 78 12.05 6.82 -12.37
C ALA A 78 13.26 7.71 -12.67
N LEU A 79 13.92 7.51 -13.82
CA LEU A 79 15.03 8.36 -14.27
C LEU A 79 14.61 9.80 -14.57
N LYS A 80 13.34 10.04 -14.89
CA LYS A 80 12.78 11.38 -15.11
C LYS A 80 12.43 12.10 -13.80
N LEU A 81 12.42 11.40 -12.66
CA LEU A 81 12.13 12.02 -11.37
C LEU A 81 13.32 12.88 -10.94
N THR A 82 13.02 14.13 -10.60
CA THR A 82 14.00 15.09 -10.05
C THR A 82 14.10 15.01 -8.52
N THR A 83 13.21 14.24 -7.88
CA THR A 83 13.15 14.08 -6.42
C THR A 83 13.20 12.60 -6.05
N GLN A 84 13.47 12.32 -4.77
CA GLN A 84 13.42 10.95 -4.24
C GLN A 84 11.99 10.39 -4.13
N LEU A 85 10.98 11.23 -4.35
CA LEU A 85 9.57 10.85 -4.28
C LEU A 85 9.04 10.54 -5.69
N THR A 86 8.18 9.53 -5.79
CA THR A 86 7.38 9.34 -7.00
C THR A 86 6.43 10.52 -7.18
N THR A 87 6.06 10.83 -8.42
CA THR A 87 5.08 11.91 -8.71
C THR A 87 3.80 11.76 -7.90
N ALA A 88 3.28 10.54 -7.76
CA ALA A 88 2.09 10.27 -6.96
C ALA A 88 2.30 10.55 -5.46
N ALA A 89 3.44 10.13 -4.89
CA ALA A 89 3.76 10.41 -3.49
C ALA A 89 3.96 11.92 -3.26
N TYR A 90 4.63 12.60 -4.19
CA TYR A 90 4.80 14.05 -4.14
C TYR A 90 3.45 14.77 -4.15
N VAL A 91 2.56 14.43 -5.09
CA VAL A 91 1.21 15.01 -5.17
C VAL A 91 0.42 14.73 -3.89
N ALA A 92 0.45 13.50 -3.38
CA ALA A 92 -0.26 13.15 -2.14
C ALA A 92 0.25 13.94 -0.93
N ILE A 93 1.57 14.15 -0.82
CA ILE A 93 2.16 14.98 0.23
C ILE A 93 1.75 16.44 0.03
N ARG A 94 1.76 16.95 -1.20
CA ARG A 94 1.38 18.34 -1.49
C ARG A 94 -0.08 18.63 -1.15
N VAL A 95 -1.00 17.71 -1.43
CA VAL A 95 -2.40 17.84 -1.03
C VAL A 95 -2.52 17.93 0.49
N LYS A 96 -1.84 17.02 1.22
CA LYS A 96 -1.85 17.04 2.68
C LYS A 96 -1.18 18.27 3.29
N ASP A 97 -0.10 18.76 2.67
CA ASP A 97 0.56 20.01 3.06
C ASP A 97 -0.40 21.20 2.91
N ASP A 98 -1.16 21.23 1.83
CA ASP A 98 -2.12 22.30 1.55
C ASP A 98 -3.28 22.27 2.55
N GLU A 99 -3.84 21.09 2.83
CA GLU A 99 -4.87 20.90 3.87
C GLU A 99 -4.34 21.29 5.26
N ALA A 100 -3.12 20.89 5.60
CA ALA A 100 -2.51 21.18 6.90
C ALA A 100 -2.29 22.69 7.15
N ARG A 101 -2.20 23.52 6.10
CA ARG A 101 -2.05 24.98 6.23
C ARG A 101 -3.23 25.65 6.92
N TYR A 102 -4.42 25.05 6.81
CA TYR A 102 -5.64 25.59 7.40
C TYR A 102 -5.88 25.10 8.83
N MET A 103 -5.11 24.10 9.28
CA MET A 103 -5.21 23.56 10.64
C MET A 103 -4.61 24.52 11.67
N ARG A 104 -5.28 24.63 12.83
CA ARG A 104 -4.79 25.42 13.96
C ARG A 104 -4.07 24.53 14.96
N ILE A 105 -2.84 24.90 15.30
CA ILE A 105 -1.99 24.13 16.21
C ILE A 105 -1.83 24.89 17.53
N TYR A 106 -2.14 24.21 18.64
CA TYR A 106 -1.98 24.73 19.99
C TYR A 106 -0.99 23.86 20.77
N PRO A 107 0.13 24.42 21.27
CA PRO A 107 1.05 23.66 22.10
C PRO A 107 0.41 23.33 23.46
N ILE A 108 0.41 22.06 23.83
CA ILE A 108 0.05 21.62 25.20
C ILE A 108 1.34 21.41 26.00
N THR A 109 2.31 20.71 25.40
CA THR A 109 3.65 20.50 25.96
C THR A 109 4.70 20.65 24.84
N PHE A 110 5.98 20.49 25.17
CA PHE A 110 7.06 20.52 24.17
C PHE A 110 6.90 19.45 23.07
N TYR A 111 6.21 18.35 23.36
CA TYR A 111 6.04 17.23 22.44
C TYR A 111 4.57 16.92 22.11
N THR A 112 3.62 17.65 22.69
CA THR A 112 2.18 17.39 22.53
C THR A 112 1.46 18.63 22.05
N PHE A 113 0.68 18.47 20.98
CA PHE A 113 -0.03 19.55 20.31
C PHE A 113 -1.49 19.16 20.13
N LEU A 114 -2.39 20.12 20.36
CA LEU A 114 -3.77 20.03 19.93
C LEU A 114 -3.85 20.61 18.52
N VAL A 115 -4.25 19.78 17.57
CA VAL A 115 -4.51 20.18 16.18
C VAL A 115 -6.01 20.26 16.00
N LYS A 116 -6.48 21.40 15.53
CA LYS A 116 -7.89 21.66 15.24
C LYS A 116 -8.09 21.88 13.74
N ASP A 117 -9.06 21.17 13.21
CA ASP A 117 -9.59 21.34 11.86
C ASP A 117 -11.12 21.50 11.95
N GLU A 118 -11.77 22.15 10.99
CA GLU A 118 -13.14 22.72 11.08
C GLU A 118 -14.26 21.76 11.55
N GLY A 119 -14.00 20.45 11.67
CA GLY A 119 -14.86 19.50 12.37
C GLY A 119 -14.14 18.31 13.03
N LEU A 120 -12.81 18.35 13.18
CA LEU A 120 -11.98 17.25 13.71
C LEU A 120 -10.87 17.83 14.60
N ASP A 121 -10.94 17.53 15.89
CA ASP A 121 -9.90 17.89 16.86
C ASP A 121 -9.07 16.64 17.18
N GLY A 122 -7.75 16.79 17.27
CA GLY A 122 -6.85 15.68 17.55
C GLY A 122 -5.63 16.09 18.35
N THR A 123 -5.21 15.24 19.28
CA THR A 123 -3.98 15.41 20.05
C THR A 123 -2.85 14.62 19.40
N VAL A 124 -1.77 15.31 19.03
CA VAL A 124 -0.59 14.73 18.40
C VAL A 124 0.56 14.72 19.39
N ASN A 125 1.18 13.55 19.60
CA ASN A 125 2.39 13.40 20.38
C ASN A 125 3.58 13.05 19.47
N LEU A 126 4.58 13.94 19.41
CA LEU A 126 5.75 13.80 18.54
C LEU A 126 6.76 12.76 19.04
N THR A 127 6.81 12.48 20.35
CA THR A 127 7.70 11.47 20.93
C THR A 127 7.22 10.07 20.59
N THR A 128 5.92 9.82 20.76
CA THR A 128 5.31 8.51 20.51
C THR A 128 4.83 8.34 19.06
N LYS A 129 4.82 9.42 18.27
CA LYS A 129 4.31 9.48 16.88
C LYS A 129 2.85 9.02 16.76
N ASN A 130 2.05 9.30 17.79
CA ASN A 130 0.64 8.90 17.84
C ASN A 130 -0.28 10.12 17.72
N VAL A 131 -1.46 9.89 17.14
CA VAL A 131 -2.55 10.85 17.04
C VAL A 131 -3.78 10.25 17.71
N HIS A 132 -4.37 10.98 18.65
CA HIS A 132 -5.68 10.67 19.24
C HIS A 132 -6.70 11.67 18.73
N MET A 133 -7.68 11.22 17.96
CA MET A 133 -8.79 12.07 17.50
C MET A 133 -9.93 12.06 18.52
N HIS A 134 -10.60 13.20 18.65
CA HIS A 134 -11.73 13.43 19.54
C HIS A 134 -13.04 13.51 18.77
#